data_AF-A0A6N2T3R3-F1
#
_entry.id   AF-A0A6N2T3R3-F1
#
_cell.length_a   1.000
_cell.length_b   1.000
_cell.length_c   1.000
_cell.angle_alpha   90.00
_cell.angle_beta   90.00
_cell.angle_gamma   90.00
#
_symmetry.space_group_name_H-M   'P 1'
#
loop_
_entity.id
_entity.type
_entity.pdbx_description
1 polymer ?
#
loop_
_entity_poly.entity_id
_entity_poly.type
_entity_poly.pdbx_seq_one_letter_code
_entity_poly.pdbx_strand_id
1 'polypeptide(L)'
;MSFDLHCFCRPACCYPECHARYESECEWYYDRDSAIDEVEESFDWICLHDARGNAHFFCPKHVHCKGHTPIYFDPDVPEYMPAAEEALTDYYTRTSPSQPLPRPECESTILAILREGME
;
A
#
# COMPACT_ATOMS: atom_id res chain seq x y z
N MET A 1 -29.63 -23.45 -0.24
CA MET A 1 -29.06 -22.78 0.95
C MET A 1 -27.60 -22.50 0.62
N SER A 2 -27.28 -21.28 0.23
CA SER A 2 -25.88 -20.82 0.18
C SER A 2 -25.51 -20.41 1.59
N PHE A 3 -24.36 -20.87 2.07
CA PHE A 3 -23.75 -20.28 3.26
C PHE A 3 -22.97 -19.07 2.76
N ASP A 4 -23.29 -17.88 3.24
CA ASP A 4 -22.43 -16.72 3.04
C ASP A 4 -21.16 -16.97 3.87
N LEU A 5 -20.05 -17.22 3.16
CA LEU A 5 -18.75 -17.38 3.78
C LEU A 5 -18.25 -15.96 4.13
N HIS A 6 -18.47 -15.53 5.37
CA HIS A 6 -17.93 -14.27 5.86
C HIS A 6 -16.43 -14.43 6.11
N CYS A 7 -15.62 -13.83 5.24
CA CYS A 7 -14.17 -13.77 5.40
C CYS A 7 -13.82 -12.56 6.25
N PHE A 8 -13.54 -12.78 7.53
CA PHE A 8 -12.96 -11.74 8.37
C PHE A 8 -11.54 -11.42 7.90
N CYS A 9 -11.29 -10.17 7.57
CA CYS A 9 -10.01 -9.71 7.07
C CYS A 9 -9.25 -8.96 8.15
N ARG A 10 -7.95 -9.23 8.29
CA ARG A 10 -7.02 -8.39 9.02
C ARG A 10 -5.88 -8.01 8.08
N PRO A 11 -5.81 -6.75 7.63
CA PRO A 11 -4.78 -6.32 6.70
C PRO A 11 -3.39 -6.65 7.22
N ALA A 12 -2.54 -7.12 6.32
CA ALA A 12 -1.20 -7.55 6.61
C ALA A 12 -0.23 -6.89 5.64
N CYS A 13 0.95 -6.56 6.12
CA CYS A 13 1.98 -6.02 5.25
C CYS A 13 2.39 -7.09 4.22
N CYS A 14 2.26 -6.76 2.94
CA CYS A 14 2.66 -7.60 1.81
C CYS A 14 4.18 -7.63 1.61
N TYR A 15 4.93 -6.75 2.28
CA TYR A 15 6.39 -6.76 2.18
C TYR A 15 6.96 -8.08 2.75
N PRO A 16 7.85 -8.78 2.02
CA PRO A 16 8.40 -10.06 2.46
C PRO A 16 9.01 -9.96 3.86
N GLU A 17 8.75 -10.96 4.70
CA GLU A 17 9.30 -11.09 6.07
C GLU A 17 8.89 -9.97 7.06
N CYS A 18 8.07 -8.99 6.67
CA CYS A 18 7.70 -7.89 7.57
C CYS A 18 6.74 -8.33 8.68
N HIS A 19 5.86 -9.30 8.39
CA HIS A 19 4.86 -9.91 9.28
C HIS A 19 3.94 -8.94 10.04
N ALA A 20 4.05 -7.63 9.80
CA ALA A 20 3.25 -6.61 10.44
C ALA A 20 1.77 -6.77 10.05
N ARG A 21 0.90 -6.53 11.02
CA ARG A 21 -0.54 -6.53 10.84
C ARG A 21 -1.06 -5.14 11.13
N TYR A 22 -2.10 -4.75 10.41
CA TYR A 22 -2.81 -3.52 10.73
C TYR A 22 -3.46 -3.69 12.11
N GLU A 23 -3.31 -2.66 12.94
CA GLU A 23 -3.84 -2.57 14.29
C GLU A 23 -4.72 -1.33 14.35
N SER A 24 -6.01 -1.55 14.60
CA SER A 24 -7.02 -0.50 14.79
C SER A 24 -7.89 -0.87 15.99
N GLU A 25 -8.92 -0.07 16.26
CA GLU A 25 -9.93 -0.40 17.28
C GLU A 25 -10.68 -1.71 16.96
N CYS A 26 -10.72 -2.11 15.69
CA CYS A 26 -11.32 -3.35 15.22
C CYS A 26 -10.22 -4.37 14.87
N GLU A 27 -10.11 -5.47 15.63
CA GLU A 27 -9.14 -6.53 15.32
C GLU A 27 -9.40 -7.22 13.95
N TRP A 28 -10.64 -7.18 13.47
CA TRP A 28 -11.11 -7.85 12.26
C TRP A 28 -12.18 -7.02 11.53
N TYR A 29 -12.10 -6.99 10.21
CA TYR A 29 -13.08 -6.35 9.33
C TYR A 29 -14.05 -7.37 8.77
N TYR A 30 -15.30 -6.95 8.55
CA TYR A 30 -16.40 -7.82 8.11
C TYR A 30 -16.20 -8.38 6.69
N ASP A 31 -15.62 -7.56 5.82
CA ASP A 31 -15.29 -7.90 4.44
C ASP A 31 -13.97 -7.23 4.02
N ARG A 32 -13.53 -7.55 2.79
CA ARG A 32 -12.26 -7.05 2.25
C ARG A 32 -12.33 -5.57 1.93
N ASP A 33 -13.45 -5.08 1.42
CA ASP A 33 -13.61 -3.68 1.00
C ASP A 33 -13.50 -2.75 2.22
N SER A 34 -14.22 -3.09 3.30
CA SER A 34 -14.13 -2.39 4.59
C SER A 34 -12.70 -2.37 5.14
N ALA A 35 -11.94 -3.45 4.92
CA ALA A 35 -10.55 -3.54 5.37
C ALA A 35 -9.60 -2.70 4.49
N ILE A 36 -9.91 -2.53 3.20
CA ILE A 36 -9.16 -1.67 2.28
C ILE A 36 -9.42 -0.21 2.63
N ASP A 37 -10.69 0.18 2.73
CA ASP A 37 -11.12 1.56 3.01
C ASP A 37 -10.41 2.10 4.26
N GLU A 38 -10.39 1.32 5.34
CA GLU A 38 -9.70 1.72 6.56
C GLU A 38 -8.19 1.95 6.36
N VAL A 39 -7.51 1.06 5.63
CA VAL A 39 -6.05 1.20 5.40
C VAL A 39 -5.76 2.34 4.43
N GLU A 40 -6.65 2.62 3.48
CA GLU A 40 -6.55 3.79 2.59
C GLU A 40 -6.71 5.11 3.34
N GLU A 41 -7.59 5.14 4.35
CA GLU A 41 -7.79 6.29 5.23
C GLU A 41 -6.69 6.44 6.29
N SER A 42 -5.88 5.40 6.53
CA SER A 42 -4.71 5.48 7.39
C SER A 42 -3.64 6.40 6.79
N PHE A 43 -3.07 7.26 7.63
CA PHE A 43 -2.00 8.16 7.24
C PHE A 43 -0.62 7.49 7.21
N ASP A 44 -0.46 6.33 7.84
CA ASP A 44 0.83 5.70 8.11
C ASP A 44 1.03 4.36 7.40
N TRP A 45 0.00 3.84 6.73
CA TRP A 45 0.11 2.70 5.82
C TRP A 45 0.03 3.15 4.36
N ILE A 46 0.53 2.30 3.48
CA ILE A 46 0.37 2.44 2.03
C ILE A 46 -0.60 1.36 1.57
N CYS A 47 -1.63 1.75 0.82
CA CYS A 47 -2.49 0.85 0.06
C CYS A 47 -2.30 1.10 -1.44
N LEU A 48 -1.69 0.16 -2.17
CA LEU A 48 -1.52 0.26 -3.62
C LEU A 48 -2.25 -0.87 -4.34
N HIS A 49 -2.72 -0.58 -5.54
CA HIS A 49 -3.47 -1.51 -6.36
C HIS A 49 -2.62 -2.04 -7.52
N ASP A 50 -2.62 -3.35 -7.72
CA ASP A 50 -2.04 -3.97 -8.91
C ASP A 50 -2.92 -3.76 -10.15
N ALA A 51 -2.45 -4.22 -11.32
CA ALA A 51 -3.19 -4.07 -12.59
C ALA A 51 -4.54 -4.81 -12.62
N ARG A 52 -4.77 -5.78 -11.71
CA ARG A 52 -6.05 -6.50 -11.56
C ARG A 52 -6.97 -5.84 -10.55
N GLY A 53 -6.54 -4.76 -9.89
CA GLY A 53 -7.28 -4.07 -8.85
C GLY A 53 -7.20 -4.75 -7.50
N ASN A 54 -6.24 -5.64 -7.24
CA ASN A 54 -6.03 -6.13 -5.88
C ASN A 54 -5.25 -5.10 -5.06
N ALA A 55 -5.78 -4.78 -3.87
CA ALA A 55 -5.06 -3.98 -2.88
C ALA A 55 -3.91 -4.76 -2.24
N HIS A 56 -2.78 -4.09 -2.10
CA HIS A 56 -1.56 -4.52 -1.43
C HIS A 56 -1.17 -3.50 -0.37
N PHE A 57 -0.95 -3.97 0.86
CA PHE A 57 -0.73 -3.09 2.01
C PHE A 57 0.73 -3.08 2.45
N PHE A 58 1.26 -1.92 2.80
CA PHE A 58 2.61 -1.77 3.35
C PHE A 58 2.57 -0.95 4.64
N CYS A 59 3.14 -1.52 5.70
CA CYS A 59 3.10 -0.90 7.03
C CYS A 59 4.05 0.31 7.15
N PRO A 60 3.99 1.07 8.26
CA PRO A 60 4.76 2.30 8.45
C PRO A 60 6.27 2.15 8.29
N LYS A 61 6.80 0.93 8.47
CA LYS A 61 8.23 0.64 8.25
C LYS A 61 8.68 0.81 6.79
N HIS A 62 7.75 0.75 5.85
CA HIS A 62 7.98 0.85 4.40
C HIS A 62 7.54 2.19 3.81
N VAL A 63 7.06 3.11 4.65
CA VAL A 63 6.63 4.45 4.23
C VAL A 63 7.81 5.42 4.26
N HIS A 64 7.97 6.20 3.20
CA HIS A 64 8.97 7.25 3.15
C HIS A 64 8.53 8.43 4.00
N CYS A 65 9.25 8.70 5.07
CA CYS A 65 8.96 9.82 5.97
C CYS A 65 10.10 10.84 6.02
N LYS A 66 9.73 12.12 6.15
CA LYS A 66 10.60 13.22 6.57
C LYS A 66 10.35 13.47 8.06
N GLY A 67 11.16 12.84 8.91
CA GLY A 67 10.86 12.78 10.35
C GLY A 67 9.65 11.87 10.61
N HIS A 68 8.56 12.44 11.12
CA HIS A 68 7.30 11.71 11.37
C HIS A 68 6.21 11.96 10.31
N THR A 69 6.53 12.72 9.27
CA THR A 69 5.57 13.09 8.22
C THR A 69 5.81 12.23 6.98
N PRO A 70 4.82 11.43 6.54
CA PRO A 70 4.88 10.71 5.27
C PRO A 70 5.05 11.68 4.09
N ILE A 71 5.86 11.28 3.11
CA ILE A 71 6.05 12.01 1.87
C ILE A 71 5.06 11.46 0.85
N TYR A 72 4.32 12.35 0.20
CA TYR A 72 3.37 12.00 -0.86
C TYR A 72 3.93 12.37 -2.22
N PHE A 73 3.49 11.66 -3.25
CA PHE A 73 3.93 11.90 -4.62
C PHE A 73 3.58 13.31 -5.09
N ASP A 74 4.56 14.04 -5.62
CA ASP A 74 4.40 15.34 -6.25
C ASP A 74 5.38 15.45 -7.43
N PRO A 75 4.89 15.43 -8.69
CA PRO A 75 5.74 15.47 -9.87
C PRO A 75 6.47 16.80 -10.07
N ASP A 76 6.02 17.88 -9.43
CA ASP A 76 6.66 19.19 -9.52
C ASP A 76 7.80 19.35 -8.50
N VAL A 77 7.93 18.41 -7.55
CA VAL A 77 8.92 18.44 -6.46
C VAL A 77 9.82 17.20 -6.55
N PRO A 78 11.09 17.34 -6.99
CA PRO A 78 11.99 16.18 -7.20
C PRO A 78 12.23 15.30 -5.97
N GLU A 79 12.11 15.84 -4.75
CA GLU A 79 12.23 15.06 -3.51
C GLU A 79 10.99 14.21 -3.19
N TYR A 80 9.87 14.44 -3.88
CA TYR A 80 8.57 13.79 -3.70
C TYR A 80 8.27 12.84 -4.88
N MET A 81 9.32 12.21 -5.39
CA MET A 81 9.29 11.23 -6.45
C MET A 81 9.91 9.92 -5.96
N PRO A 82 9.46 8.76 -6.46
CA PRO A 82 10.20 7.51 -6.31
C PRO A 82 11.66 7.70 -6.74
N ALA A 83 12.59 7.29 -5.90
CA ALA A 83 14.01 7.61 -6.03
C ALA A 83 14.80 6.59 -6.86
N ALA A 84 14.34 5.33 -6.89
CA ALA A 84 15.07 4.22 -7.48
C ALA A 84 14.40 3.65 -8.73
N GLU A 85 13.07 3.74 -8.85
CA GLU A 85 12.31 3.01 -9.87
C GLU A 85 11.46 3.92 -10.76
N GLU A 86 11.87 4.13 -12.01
CA GLU A 86 11.12 4.91 -13.01
C GLU A 86 9.71 4.35 -13.25
N ALA A 87 9.57 3.01 -13.24
CA ALA A 87 8.26 2.40 -13.42
C ALA A 87 7.32 2.57 -12.22
N LEU A 88 7.85 2.84 -11.02
CA LEU A 88 7.03 3.23 -9.88
C LEU A 88 6.59 4.69 -10.03
N THR A 89 7.44 5.56 -10.56
CA THR A 89 7.07 6.93 -10.95
C THR A 89 5.95 6.93 -11.99
N ASP A 90 6.04 6.09 -13.02
CA ASP A 90 4.97 5.92 -14.02
C ASP A 90 3.67 5.45 -13.38
N TYR A 91 3.76 4.51 -12.43
CA TYR A 91 2.60 4.04 -11.67
C TYR A 91 1.91 5.20 -10.96
N TYR A 92 2.63 5.94 -10.12
CA TYR A 92 2.09 7.07 -9.35
C TYR A 92 1.59 8.20 -10.25
N THR A 93 2.25 8.46 -11.38
CA THR A 93 1.82 9.48 -12.35
C THR A 93 0.48 9.11 -13.00
N ARG A 94 0.30 7.83 -13.32
CA ARG A 94 -0.91 7.34 -14.00
C ARG A 94 -2.09 7.15 -13.05
N THR A 95 -1.85 6.60 -11.86
CA THR A 95 -2.92 6.27 -10.91
C THR A 95 -3.16 7.41 -9.91
N SER A 96 -2.19 8.30 -9.71
CA SER A 96 -2.24 9.42 -8.77
C SER A 96 -2.84 9.02 -7.42
N PRO A 97 -2.34 7.95 -6.78
CA PRO A 97 -2.93 7.46 -5.56
C PRO A 97 -2.70 8.51 -4.47
N SER A 98 -3.72 8.77 -3.65
CA SER A 98 -3.62 9.64 -2.46
C SER A 98 -2.87 8.93 -1.32
N GLN A 99 -1.74 8.29 -1.65
CA GLN A 99 -1.03 7.35 -0.79
C GLN A 99 0.44 7.76 -0.70
N PRO A 100 1.10 7.57 0.45
CA PRO A 100 2.46 8.02 0.61
C PRO A 100 3.43 7.20 -0.24
N LEU A 101 4.61 7.73 -0.46
CA LEU A 101 5.67 7.07 -1.21
C LEU A 101 6.28 5.93 -0.39
N PRO A 102 6.70 4.84 -1.03
CA PRO A 102 7.52 3.84 -0.37
C PRO A 102 8.91 4.37 -0.06
N ARG A 103 9.56 3.81 0.96
CA ARG A 103 10.99 4.06 1.20
C ARG A 103 11.81 3.67 -0.03
N PRO A 104 12.87 4.44 -0.38
CA PRO A 104 13.71 4.15 -1.54
C PRO A 104 14.22 2.70 -1.61
N GLU A 105 14.62 2.12 -0.48
CA GLU A 105 15.10 0.73 -0.39
C GLU A 105 14.01 -0.34 -0.57
N CYS A 106 12.74 0.04 -0.50
CA CYS A 106 11.58 -0.85 -0.63
C CYS A 106 10.93 -0.77 -2.02
N GLU A 107 11.22 0.26 -2.81
CA GLU A 107 10.55 0.55 -4.09
C GLU A 107 10.58 -0.63 -5.06
N SER A 108 11.76 -1.24 -5.27
CA SER A 108 11.93 -2.36 -6.21
C SER A 108 11.10 -3.58 -5.84
N THR A 109 11.04 -3.90 -4.53
CA THR A 109 10.26 -5.03 -4.02
C THR A 109 8.76 -4.76 -4.10
N ILE A 110 8.33 -3.54 -3.77
CA ILE A 110 6.93 -3.13 -3.88
C ILE A 110 6.47 -3.13 -5.33
N LEU A 111 7.30 -2.63 -6.24
CA LEU A 111 7.02 -2.67 -7.66
C LEU A 111 6.92 -4.10 -8.19
N ALA A 112 7.76 -5.02 -7.70
CA ALA A 112 7.65 -6.45 -8.04
C ALA A 112 6.30 -7.02 -7.61
N ILE A 113 5.87 -6.77 -6.37
CA ILE A 113 4.55 -7.21 -5.85
C ILE A 113 3.41 -6.67 -6.72
N LEU A 114 3.45 -5.39 -7.10
CA LEU A 114 2.42 -4.79 -7.97
C LEU A 114 2.39 -5.40 -9.38
N ARG A 115 3.50 -5.98 -9.84
CA ARG A 115 3.63 -6.63 -11.16
C ARG A 115 3.27 -8.11 -11.14
N GLU A 116 3.48 -8.81 -10.03
CA GLU A 116 3.13 -10.24 -9.88
C GLU A 116 1.63 -10.50 -10.11
N GLY A 117 0.78 -9.48 -9.88
CA GLY A 117 -0.64 -9.52 -10.26
C GLY A 117 -0.91 -9.60 -11.78
N MET A 118 0.10 -9.60 -12.65
CA MET A 118 -0.07 -9.63 -14.11
C MET A 118 0.09 -11.03 -14.76
N GLU A 119 0.51 -12.06 -14.01
CA GLU A 119 0.65 -13.45 -14.52
C GLU A 119 -0.63 -14.29 -14.40
#